data_AF-A0A6P5SN34-F1
#
_entry.id   AF-A0A6P5SN34-F1
#
_cell.length_a   1.000
_cell.length_b   1.000
_cell.length_c   1.000
_cell.angle_alpha   90.00
_cell.angle_beta   90.00
_cell.angle_gamma   90.00
#
_symmetry.space_group_name_H-M   'P 1'
#
loop_
_entity.id
_entity.type
_entity.pdbx_description
1 polymer ?
#
loop_
_entity_poly.entity_id
_entity_poly.type
_entity_poly.pdbx_seq_one_letter_code
_entity_poly.pdbx_strand_id
1 'polypeptide(L)'
;MNDLSNAALRDHQSSAFKPIPSLVLYILVPIFFLGLSVSIFILIVVRNALFFVSFLVLSALVFAFVVWNKRHWAKKAAFFLFLNSLPESDLRLAQHGQLVKITGIASCENLSLESSYEKATGCIYASTLLYEYRGLTLQPVNVNRSCFQWHLAYCERFSTDFYLTDQKSGLRATVKAGSGCKVIPLVVESKLVNTKRCRLLSPHLRKWLSERNLSSESRLLRLEEGFA
;
A
#
# COMPACT_ATOMS: atom_id res chain seq x y z
N MET A 1 20.69 -9.14 9.27
CA MET A 1 19.35 -8.62 8.94
C MET A 1 19.52 -7.46 7.98
N ASN A 2 18.78 -7.43 6.87
CA ASN A 2 18.80 -6.32 5.92
C ASN A 2 17.71 -5.33 6.29
N ASP A 3 18.07 -4.04 6.39
CA ASP A 3 17.10 -2.97 6.65
C ASP A 3 16.60 -2.42 5.32
N LEU A 4 15.31 -2.64 5.06
CA LEU A 4 14.60 -2.25 3.84
C LEU A 4 13.77 -0.97 4.04
N SER A 5 13.86 -0.33 5.20
CA SER A 5 13.03 0.82 5.59
C SER A 5 13.25 2.04 4.70
N ASN A 6 14.49 2.24 4.23
CA ASN A 6 14.83 3.36 3.35
C ASN A 6 14.20 3.26 1.95
N ALA A 7 14.07 2.03 1.41
CA ALA A 7 13.41 1.80 0.12
C ALA A 7 11.91 2.12 0.20
N ALA A 8 11.28 1.76 1.33
CA ALA A 8 9.87 2.03 1.59
C ALA A 8 9.52 3.53 1.59
N LEU A 9 10.41 4.36 2.14
CA LEU A 9 10.20 5.81 2.22
C LEU A 9 10.11 6.45 0.82
N ARG A 10 10.90 5.95 -0.14
CA ARG A 10 10.83 6.39 -1.55
C ARG A 10 9.55 5.94 -2.24
N ASP A 11 9.11 4.71 -2.00
CA ASP A 11 7.87 4.19 -2.58
C ASP A 11 6.64 4.92 -2.02
N HIS A 12 6.62 5.26 -0.73
CA HIS A 12 5.50 5.97 -0.12
C HIS A 12 5.30 7.39 -0.66
N GLN A 13 6.38 8.12 -0.97
CA GLN A 13 6.30 9.42 -1.64
C GLN A 13 5.57 9.34 -2.99
N SER A 14 5.54 8.16 -3.62
CA SER A 14 4.83 7.92 -4.89
C SER A 14 3.40 7.37 -4.73
N SER A 15 3.04 6.80 -3.57
CA SER A 15 1.85 5.94 -3.43
C SER A 15 0.82 6.42 -2.41
N ALA A 16 0.66 7.73 -2.21
CA ALA A 16 -0.28 8.31 -1.24
C ALA A 16 -1.78 8.14 -1.58
N PHE A 17 -2.13 7.61 -2.74
CA PHE A 17 -3.52 7.48 -3.19
C PHE A 17 -4.00 6.05 -3.05
N LYS A 18 -4.87 5.81 -2.06
CA LYS A 18 -5.62 4.56 -1.88
C LYS A 18 -6.49 4.23 -3.10
N PRO A 19 -6.84 2.96 -3.35
CA PRO A 19 -7.81 2.63 -4.36
C PRO A 19 -9.14 3.28 -3.98
N ILE A 20 -9.80 3.89 -4.96
CA ILE A 20 -11.17 4.34 -4.79
C ILE A 20 -11.99 3.10 -4.41
N PRO A 21 -12.71 3.10 -3.27
CA PRO A 21 -13.56 1.99 -2.89
C PRO A 21 -14.54 1.70 -4.02
N SER A 22 -14.73 0.42 -4.38
CA SER A 22 -15.70 0.02 -5.42
C SER A 22 -17.10 0.60 -5.17
N LEU A 23 -17.47 0.76 -3.90
CA LEU A 23 -18.70 1.39 -3.41
C LEU A 23 -18.90 2.83 -3.92
N VAL A 24 -17.82 3.61 -4.08
CA VAL A 24 -17.90 4.98 -4.60
C VAL A 24 -18.30 4.98 -6.07
N LEU A 25 -17.82 4.04 -6.87
CA LEU A 25 -18.21 3.91 -8.28
C LEU A 25 -19.70 3.56 -8.41
N TYR A 26 -20.21 2.67 -7.54
CA TYR A 26 -21.64 2.33 -7.52
C TYR A 26 -22.55 3.52 -7.18
N ILE A 27 -22.07 4.48 -6.40
CA ILE A 27 -22.81 5.71 -6.09
C ILE A 27 -22.66 6.75 -7.21
N LEU A 28 -21.49 6.83 -7.83
CA LEU A 28 -21.18 7.83 -8.85
C LEU A 28 -22.00 7.65 -10.14
N VAL A 29 -22.23 6.39 -10.52
CA VAL A 29 -22.99 6.01 -11.73
C VAL A 29 -24.44 6.53 -11.71
N PRO A 30 -25.29 6.25 -10.68
CA PRO A 30 -26.65 6.77 -10.65
C PRO A 30 -26.71 8.29 -10.51
N ILE A 31 -25.78 8.92 -9.77
CA ILE A 31 -25.68 10.38 -9.68
C ILE A 31 -25.41 10.99 -11.06
N PHE A 32 -24.53 10.38 -11.85
CA PHE A 32 -24.25 10.81 -13.21
C PHE A 32 -25.50 10.75 -14.09
N PHE A 33 -26.26 9.64 -14.06
CA PHE A 33 -27.49 9.53 -14.86
C PHE A 33 -28.59 10.50 -14.43
N LEU A 34 -28.74 10.73 -13.12
CA LEU A 34 -29.70 11.69 -12.58
C LEU A 34 -29.31 13.13 -13.01
N GLY A 35 -28.03 13.48 -12.85
CA GLY A 35 -27.51 14.80 -13.25
C GLY A 35 -27.60 15.04 -14.75
N LEU A 36 -27.35 14.02 -15.57
CA LEU A 36 -27.50 14.09 -17.02
C LEU A 36 -28.96 14.33 -17.41
N SER A 37 -29.91 13.61 -16.81
CA SER A 37 -31.34 13.77 -17.05
C SER A 37 -31.82 15.20 -16.74
N VAL A 38 -31.44 15.73 -15.57
CA VAL A 38 -31.79 17.09 -15.15
C VAL A 38 -31.15 18.14 -16.08
N SER A 39 -29.89 17.95 -16.45
CA SER A 39 -29.17 18.89 -17.33
C SER A 39 -29.79 18.94 -18.74
N ILE A 40 -30.20 17.80 -19.29
CA ILE A 40 -30.90 17.72 -20.58
C ILE A 40 -32.28 18.40 -20.49
N PHE A 41 -33.02 18.17 -19.41
CA PHE A 41 -34.32 18.83 -19.21
C PHE A 41 -34.20 20.35 -19.19
N ILE A 42 -33.24 20.89 -18.44
CA ILE A 42 -32.95 22.33 -18.39
C ILE A 42 -32.54 22.86 -19.77
N LEU A 43 -31.71 22.12 -20.50
CA LEU A 43 -31.31 22.47 -21.86
C LEU A 43 -32.53 22.61 -22.79
N ILE A 44 -33.49 21.69 -22.74
CA ILE A 44 -34.66 21.70 -23.61
C ILE A 44 -35.63 22.83 -23.23
N VAL A 45 -35.93 22.97 -21.93
CA VAL A 45 -36.96 23.90 -21.43
C VAL A 45 -36.46 25.33 -21.40
N VAL A 46 -35.28 25.57 -20.83
CA VAL A 46 -34.72 26.91 -20.64
C VAL A 46 -33.91 27.35 -21.87
N ARG A 47 -33.57 26.42 -22.77
CA ARG A 47 -32.67 26.66 -23.92
C ARG A 47 -31.32 27.25 -23.53
N ASN A 48 -30.88 26.96 -22.30
CA ASN A 48 -29.61 27.43 -21.77
C ASN A 48 -28.60 26.28 -21.71
N ALA A 49 -27.59 26.33 -22.57
CA ALA A 49 -26.57 25.30 -22.69
C ALA A 49 -25.52 25.32 -21.56
N LEU A 50 -25.44 26.40 -20.78
CA LEU A 50 -24.40 26.57 -19.75
C LEU A 50 -24.39 25.44 -18.72
N PHE A 51 -25.57 25.01 -18.26
CA PHE A 51 -25.68 23.91 -17.28
C PHE A 51 -25.22 22.58 -17.85
N PHE A 52 -25.59 22.28 -19.09
CA PHE A 52 -25.21 21.05 -19.76
C PHE A 52 -23.70 20.99 -20.02
N VAL A 53 -23.12 22.09 -20.51
CA VAL A 53 -21.67 22.19 -20.73
C VAL A 53 -20.90 22.05 -19.41
N SER A 54 -21.33 22.74 -18.35
CA SER A 54 -20.72 22.64 -17.03
C SER A 54 -20.75 21.20 -16.49
N PHE A 55 -21.88 20.52 -16.62
CA PHE A 55 -22.03 19.12 -16.22
C PHE A 55 -21.08 18.19 -16.99
N LEU A 56 -20.95 18.36 -18.31
CA LEU A 56 -20.02 17.57 -19.12
C LEU A 56 -18.56 17.77 -18.71
N VAL A 57 -18.16 19.02 -18.47
CA VAL A 57 -16.80 19.34 -18.01
C VAL A 57 -16.51 18.69 -16.66
N LEU A 58 -17.43 18.80 -15.70
CA LEU A 58 -17.29 18.18 -14.39
C LEU A 58 -17.21 16.66 -14.49
N SER A 59 -18.08 16.03 -15.30
CA SER A 59 -18.06 14.59 -15.51
C SER A 59 -16.73 14.13 -16.14
N ALA A 60 -16.21 14.85 -17.13
CA ALA A 60 -14.94 14.54 -17.76
C ALA A 60 -13.77 14.58 -16.76
N LEU A 61 -13.75 15.58 -15.86
CA LEU A 61 -12.73 15.67 -14.80
C LEU A 61 -12.80 14.48 -13.84
N VAL A 62 -14.01 14.13 -13.39
CA VAL A 62 -14.21 12.99 -12.49
C VAL A 62 -13.81 11.67 -13.18
N PHE A 63 -14.20 11.49 -14.44
CA PHE A 63 -13.82 10.31 -15.21
C PHE A 63 -12.30 10.21 -15.41
N ALA A 64 -11.63 11.31 -15.74
CA ALA A 64 -10.18 11.37 -15.85
C ALA A 64 -9.50 10.96 -14.53
N PHE A 65 -10.00 11.46 -13.39
CA PHE A 65 -9.50 11.07 -12.07
C PHE A 65 -9.72 9.59 -11.76
N VAL A 66 -10.89 9.04 -12.08
CA VAL A 66 -11.18 7.60 -11.90
C VAL A 66 -10.27 6.74 -12.79
N VAL A 67 -10.10 7.11 -14.06
CA VAL A 67 -9.22 6.40 -15.00
C VAL A 67 -7.76 6.47 -14.55
N TRP A 68 -7.29 7.65 -14.11
CA TRP A 68 -5.94 7.82 -13.56
C TRP A 68 -5.71 6.90 -12.36
N ASN A 69 -6.64 6.89 -11.40
CA ASN A 69 -6.57 5.99 -10.25
C ASN A 69 -6.59 4.52 -10.68
N LYS A 70 -7.52 4.12 -11.55
CA LYS A 70 -7.60 2.73 -12.03
C LYS A 70 -6.32 2.30 -12.74
N ARG A 71 -5.74 3.15 -13.60
CA ARG A 71 -4.47 2.86 -14.30
C ARG A 71 -3.29 2.77 -13.35
N HIS A 72 -3.19 3.67 -12.37
CA HIS A 72 -2.12 3.65 -11.38
C HIS A 72 -2.15 2.36 -10.56
N TRP A 73 -3.34 1.92 -10.15
CA TRP A 73 -3.54 0.64 -9.46
C TRP A 73 -3.36 -0.58 -10.37
N ALA A 74 -3.78 -0.48 -11.63
CA ALA A 74 -3.55 -1.51 -12.63
C ALA A 74 -2.06 -1.77 -12.87
N LYS A 75 -1.16 -0.79 -12.70
CA LYS A 75 0.29 -1.05 -12.81
C LYS A 75 0.80 -2.01 -11.74
N LYS A 76 0.37 -1.84 -10.48
CA LYS A 76 0.72 -2.78 -9.38
C LYS A 76 0.10 -4.15 -9.62
N ALA A 77 -1.18 -4.20 -9.98
CA ALA A 77 -1.86 -5.45 -10.29
C ALA A 77 -1.26 -6.16 -11.52
N ALA A 78 -0.92 -5.41 -12.57
CA ALA A 78 -0.27 -5.93 -13.77
C ALA A 78 1.13 -6.47 -13.47
N PHE A 79 1.87 -5.85 -12.56
CA PHE A 79 3.15 -6.37 -12.10
C PHE A 79 2.99 -7.72 -11.39
N PHE A 80 2.02 -7.86 -10.48
CA PHE A 80 1.71 -9.14 -9.85
C PHE A 80 1.22 -10.19 -10.87
N LEU A 81 0.36 -9.80 -11.82
CA LEU A 81 -0.10 -10.69 -12.89
C LEU A 81 1.07 -11.13 -13.78
N PHE A 82 2.00 -10.23 -14.09
CA PHE A 82 3.21 -10.55 -14.85
C PHE A 82 4.06 -11.57 -14.08
N LEU A 83 4.34 -11.33 -12.81
CA LEU A 83 5.08 -12.29 -11.98
C LEU A 83 4.36 -13.64 -11.87
N ASN A 84 3.03 -13.62 -11.77
CA ASN A 84 2.23 -14.85 -11.73
C ASN A 84 2.25 -15.60 -13.06
N SER A 85 2.32 -14.89 -14.19
CA SER A 85 2.39 -15.48 -15.53
C SER A 85 3.73 -16.16 -15.84
N LEU A 86 4.80 -15.83 -15.10
CA LEU A 86 6.09 -16.47 -15.28
C LEU A 86 6.01 -17.96 -14.88
N PRO A 87 6.56 -18.88 -15.71
CA PRO A 87 6.59 -20.29 -15.37
C PRO A 87 7.53 -20.54 -14.19
N GLU A 88 7.11 -21.40 -13.28
CA GLU A 88 7.95 -21.84 -12.16
C GLU A 88 9.13 -22.67 -12.70
N SER A 89 10.33 -22.27 -12.29
CA SER A 89 11.60 -22.86 -12.69
C SER A 89 12.00 -23.98 -11.74
N ASP A 90 12.63 -25.04 -12.26
CA ASP A 90 13.23 -26.11 -11.47
C ASP A 90 14.65 -25.68 -11.04
N LEU A 91 14.93 -25.72 -9.73
CA LEU A 91 16.26 -25.40 -9.20
C LEU A 91 17.38 -26.26 -9.77
N ARG A 92 17.10 -27.50 -10.18
CA ARG A 92 18.08 -28.44 -10.77
C ARG A 92 18.57 -27.98 -12.14
N LEU A 93 17.71 -27.29 -12.88
CA LEU A 93 17.97 -26.83 -14.25
C LEU A 93 18.44 -25.38 -14.29
N ALA A 94 18.34 -24.65 -13.17
CA ALA A 94 18.69 -23.25 -13.08
C ALA A 94 20.21 -23.04 -13.27
N GLN A 95 20.57 -22.19 -14.24
CA GLN A 95 21.96 -21.82 -14.49
C GLN A 95 22.35 -20.54 -13.76
N HIS A 96 23.65 -20.39 -13.49
CA HIS A 96 24.18 -19.17 -12.88
C HIS A 96 23.90 -17.94 -13.75
N GLY A 97 23.42 -16.86 -13.13
CA GLY A 97 23.09 -15.60 -13.83
C GLY A 97 21.70 -15.55 -14.47
N GLN A 98 20.92 -16.64 -14.43
CA GLN A 98 19.56 -16.67 -14.95
C GLN A 98 18.55 -16.11 -13.94
N LEU A 99 17.60 -15.30 -14.41
CA LEU A 99 16.43 -14.93 -13.62
C LEU A 99 15.45 -16.11 -13.57
N VAL A 100 15.20 -16.62 -12.37
CA VAL A 100 14.30 -17.76 -12.13
C VAL A 100 13.19 -17.38 -11.16
N LYS A 101 12.00 -17.96 -11.38
CA LYS A 101 10.88 -17.88 -10.43
C LYS A 101 10.77 -19.21 -9.72
N ILE A 102 10.96 -19.22 -8.41
CA ILE A 102 10.89 -20.42 -7.57
C ILE A 102 9.70 -20.26 -6.62
N THR A 103 8.91 -21.31 -6.51
CA THR A 103 7.82 -21.43 -5.55
C THR A 103 8.10 -22.59 -4.61
N GLY A 104 7.78 -22.41 -3.33
CA GLY A 104 8.24 -23.35 -2.34
C GLY A 104 7.98 -22.91 -0.91
N ILE A 105 8.41 -23.75 0.02
CA ILE A 105 8.31 -23.49 1.45
C ILE A 105 9.56 -22.71 1.87
N ALA A 106 9.33 -21.53 2.43
CA ALA A 106 10.39 -20.77 3.08
C ALA A 106 10.54 -21.22 4.54
N SER A 107 11.78 -21.33 5.00
CA SER A 107 12.09 -21.67 6.38
C SER A 107 13.22 -20.77 6.88
N CYS A 108 13.10 -20.30 8.12
CA CYS A 108 14.15 -19.52 8.74
C CYS A 108 15.47 -20.32 8.78
N GLU A 109 16.59 -19.63 8.62
CA GLU A 109 17.90 -20.18 8.92
C GLU A 109 18.12 -20.13 10.45
N ASN A 110 19.09 -19.35 10.92
CA ASN A 110 19.43 -19.26 12.33
C ASN A 110 18.82 -18.02 13.01
N LEU A 111 18.44 -17.02 12.22
CA LEU A 111 17.77 -15.80 12.71
C LEU A 111 16.34 -15.77 12.19
N SER A 112 15.38 -15.96 13.11
CA SER A 112 13.98 -15.65 12.89
C SER A 112 13.69 -14.19 13.24
N LEU A 113 12.85 -13.56 12.43
CA LEU A 113 12.30 -12.26 12.76
C LEU A 113 11.05 -12.42 13.62
N GLU A 114 10.82 -11.38 14.40
CA GLU A 114 9.59 -11.16 15.14
C GLU A 114 8.91 -9.92 14.60
N SER A 115 7.60 -9.99 14.33
CA SER A 115 6.84 -8.80 13.94
C SER A 115 6.79 -7.79 15.08
N SER A 116 6.74 -6.51 14.73
CA SER A 116 6.93 -5.41 15.68
C SER A 116 5.75 -5.29 16.64
N TYR A 117 4.52 -5.42 16.12
CA TYR A 117 3.28 -5.16 16.87
C TYR A 117 2.52 -6.43 17.25
N GLU A 118 2.24 -7.34 16.32
CA GLU A 118 1.57 -8.62 16.62
C GLU A 118 2.46 -9.64 17.32
N LYS A 119 3.78 -9.44 17.30
CA LYS A 119 4.75 -10.37 17.91
C LYS A 119 4.71 -11.76 17.28
N ALA A 120 4.43 -11.83 15.99
CA ALA A 120 4.50 -13.06 15.21
C ALA A 120 5.98 -13.49 15.10
N THR A 121 6.30 -14.70 15.55
CA THR A 121 7.66 -15.24 15.57
C THR A 121 7.92 -16.15 14.38
N GLY A 122 9.19 -16.33 14.00
CA GLY A 122 9.56 -17.26 12.93
C GLY A 122 9.40 -16.69 11.52
N CYS A 123 9.38 -15.37 11.38
CA CYS A 123 9.21 -14.71 10.09
C CYS A 123 10.56 -14.54 9.37
N ILE A 124 10.56 -14.68 8.06
CA ILE A 124 11.70 -14.35 7.18
C ILE A 124 11.67 -12.89 6.72
N TYR A 125 10.48 -12.29 6.79
CA TYR A 125 10.24 -10.89 6.50
C TYR A 125 9.24 -10.33 7.50
N ALA A 126 9.51 -9.13 8.00
CA ALA A 126 8.61 -8.38 8.84
C ALA A 126 8.59 -6.91 8.43
N SER A 127 7.41 -6.31 8.41
CA SER A 127 7.21 -4.91 8.06
C SER A 127 6.15 -4.28 8.92
N THR A 128 6.43 -3.08 9.41
CA THR A 128 5.53 -2.31 10.25
C THR A 128 5.53 -0.86 9.77
N LEU A 129 4.35 -0.37 9.40
CA LEU A 129 4.14 0.93 8.81
C LEU A 129 3.14 1.70 9.68
N LEU A 130 3.58 2.86 10.19
CA LEU A 130 2.70 3.78 10.90
C LEU A 130 2.41 4.97 10.02
N TYR A 131 1.13 5.17 9.74
CA TYR A 131 0.63 6.35 9.07
C TYR A 131 -0.04 7.27 10.07
N GLU A 132 0.32 8.54 9.99
CA GLU A 132 -0.34 9.62 10.70
C GLU A 132 -1.20 10.41 9.72
N TYR A 133 -2.43 10.68 10.09
CA TYR A 133 -3.29 11.56 9.32
C TYR A 133 -2.97 13.01 9.67
N ARG A 134 -2.30 13.71 8.74
CA ARG A 134 -2.14 15.15 8.79
C ARG A 134 -3.44 15.77 8.27
N GLY A 135 -4.34 16.09 9.19
CA GLY A 135 -5.57 16.83 8.87
C GLY A 135 -5.26 18.22 8.28
N LEU A 136 -6.28 19.06 8.10
CA LEU A 136 -6.07 20.49 7.82
C LEU A 136 -5.39 21.16 9.02
N THR A 137 -4.06 21.18 9.05
CA THR A 137 -3.30 22.10 9.89
C THR A 137 -3.13 23.39 9.10
N LEU A 138 -3.97 24.39 9.41
CA LEU A 138 -3.75 25.79 9.04
C LEU A 138 -2.52 26.31 9.80
N GLN A 139 -1.32 25.88 9.39
CA GLN A 139 -0.08 26.54 9.80
C GLN A 139 0.54 27.21 8.57
N PRO A 140 0.68 28.55 8.56
CA PRO A 140 1.09 29.29 7.38
C PRO A 140 2.62 29.36 7.31
N VAL A 141 3.30 28.26 6.95
CA VAL A 141 4.77 28.31 6.79
C VAL A 141 5.31 27.64 5.52
N ASN A 142 4.52 26.92 4.72
CA ASN A 142 5.02 26.56 3.37
C ASN A 142 3.93 26.20 2.37
N VAL A 143 3.91 26.93 1.26
CA VAL A 143 2.95 26.87 0.16
C VAL A 143 3.27 25.68 -0.76
N ASN A 144 3.13 24.42 -0.29
CA ASN A 144 2.97 23.27 -1.19
C ASN A 144 2.54 21.94 -0.52
N ARG A 145 1.58 21.95 0.42
CA ARG A 145 1.15 20.71 1.08
C ARG A 145 -0.35 20.46 0.90
N SER A 146 -0.65 19.41 0.14
CA SER A 146 -1.99 18.86 -0.05
C SER A 146 -2.65 18.59 1.30
N CYS A 147 -3.77 19.25 1.54
CA CYS A 147 -4.68 18.90 2.63
C CYS A 147 -5.22 17.47 2.43
N PHE A 148 -5.55 16.75 3.51
CA PHE A 148 -6.18 15.42 3.52
C PHE A 148 -5.29 14.21 3.15
N GLN A 149 -4.02 14.18 3.58
CA GLN A 149 -3.14 13.05 3.28
C GLN A 149 -2.70 12.28 4.54
N TRP A 150 -2.66 10.95 4.39
CA TRP A 150 -1.95 10.07 5.31
C TRP A 150 -0.45 10.20 5.03
N HIS A 151 0.32 10.50 6.06
CA HIS A 151 1.76 10.61 6.02
C HIS A 151 2.37 9.40 6.71
N LEU A 152 3.29 8.69 6.05
CA LEU A 152 4.11 7.67 6.69
C LEU A 152 5.03 8.33 7.72
N ALA A 153 4.69 8.17 9.00
CA ALA A 153 5.44 8.73 10.12
C ALA A 153 6.57 7.79 10.55
N TYR A 154 6.39 6.49 10.34
CA TYR A 154 7.35 5.47 10.73
C TYR A 154 7.26 4.26 9.81
N CYS A 155 8.42 3.68 9.50
CA CYS A 155 8.56 2.49 8.68
C CYS A 155 9.69 1.64 9.22
N GLU A 156 9.38 0.38 9.52
CA GLU A 156 10.32 -0.69 9.77
C GLU A 156 10.10 -1.77 8.72
N ARG A 157 11.13 -2.17 8.00
CA ARG A 157 11.09 -3.35 7.13
C ARG A 157 12.39 -4.11 7.25
N PHE A 158 12.28 -5.39 7.59
CA PHE A 158 13.42 -6.26 7.81
C PHE A 158 13.28 -7.56 7.04
N SER A 159 14.41 -8.06 6.56
CA SER A 159 14.52 -9.39 5.96
C SER A 159 15.77 -10.12 6.45
N THR A 160 15.66 -11.43 6.62
CA THR A 160 16.78 -12.32 6.99
C THR A 160 17.08 -13.29 5.85
N ASP A 161 18.26 -13.90 5.92
CA ASP A 161 18.57 -15.03 5.06
C ASP A 161 17.68 -16.21 5.45
N PHE A 162 17.19 -16.94 4.45
CA PHE A 162 16.27 -18.04 4.65
C PHE A 162 16.55 -19.19 3.69
N TYR A 163 16.06 -20.37 4.04
CA TYR A 163 16.04 -21.52 3.15
C TYR A 163 14.74 -21.54 2.35
N LEU A 164 14.86 -21.75 1.05
CA LEU A 164 13.73 -22.00 0.16
C LEU A 164 13.80 -23.44 -0.32
N THR A 165 12.76 -24.21 -0.04
CA THR A 165 12.61 -25.58 -0.55
C THR A 165 11.68 -25.54 -1.76
N ASP A 166 12.23 -25.76 -2.95
CA ASP A 166 11.49 -25.78 -4.21
C ASP A 166 10.48 -26.93 -4.24
N GLN A 167 9.22 -26.60 -4.54
CA GLN A 167 8.14 -27.57 -4.60
C GLN A 167 8.28 -28.57 -5.76
N LYS A 168 8.91 -28.17 -6.88
CA LYS A 168 9.07 -29.04 -8.05
C LYS A 168 10.21 -30.04 -7.89
N SER A 169 11.37 -29.56 -7.46
CA SER A 169 12.58 -30.37 -7.39
C SER A 169 12.86 -30.99 -6.03
N GLY A 170 12.26 -30.45 -4.96
CA GLY A 170 12.58 -30.80 -3.58
C GLY A 170 13.94 -30.29 -3.11
N LEU A 171 14.68 -29.55 -3.95
CA LEU A 171 15.96 -28.98 -3.55
C LEU A 171 15.78 -27.81 -2.60
N ARG A 172 16.68 -27.72 -1.63
CA ARG A 172 16.78 -26.59 -0.71
C ARG A 172 17.89 -25.66 -1.18
N ALA A 173 17.56 -24.39 -1.40
CA ALA A 173 18.52 -23.33 -1.67
C ALA A 173 18.52 -22.31 -0.53
N THR A 174 19.68 -21.74 -0.23
CA THR A 174 19.79 -20.60 0.69
C THR A 174 19.59 -19.31 -0.10
N VAL A 175 18.61 -18.51 0.30
CA VAL A 175 18.34 -17.19 -0.27
C VAL A 175 18.99 -16.15 0.61
N LYS A 176 19.94 -15.41 0.03
CA LYS A 176 20.59 -14.27 0.67
C LYS A 176 19.75 -13.02 0.45
N ALA A 177 18.90 -12.71 1.43
CA ALA A 177 18.10 -11.48 1.48
C ALA A 177 18.67 -10.45 2.48
N GLY A 178 19.75 -10.83 3.19
CA GLY A 178 20.53 -10.06 4.15
C GLY A 178 21.41 -8.94 3.58
N SER A 179 22.44 -8.57 4.35
CA SER A 179 23.28 -7.38 4.12
C SER A 179 23.93 -7.36 2.72
N GLY A 180 23.80 -6.24 2.01
CA GLY A 180 24.43 -5.99 0.71
C GLY A 180 23.64 -6.46 -0.51
N CYS A 181 22.50 -7.14 -0.32
CA CYS A 181 21.65 -7.60 -1.41
C CYS A 181 20.45 -6.67 -1.65
N LYS A 182 20.09 -6.44 -2.92
CA LYS A 182 18.90 -5.66 -3.29
C LYS A 182 17.66 -6.55 -3.26
N VAL A 183 16.81 -6.33 -2.27
CA VAL A 183 15.55 -7.08 -2.08
C VAL A 183 14.36 -6.17 -2.32
N ILE A 184 13.37 -6.65 -3.05
CA ILE A 184 12.09 -5.98 -3.26
C ILE A 184 11.00 -6.87 -2.66
N PRO A 185 10.52 -6.58 -1.43
CA PRO A 185 9.47 -7.37 -0.81
C PRO A 185 8.13 -7.09 -1.51
N LEU A 186 7.40 -8.17 -1.82
CA LEU A 186 6.07 -8.13 -2.42
C LEU A 186 5.04 -8.73 -1.48
N VAL A 187 5.10 -8.32 -0.20
CA VAL A 187 4.20 -8.78 0.86
C VAL A 187 3.08 -7.76 1.02
N VAL A 188 1.84 -8.24 1.10
CA VAL A 188 0.67 -7.38 1.34
C VAL A 188 0.58 -7.08 2.83
N GLU A 189 0.64 -5.80 3.20
CA GLU A 189 0.48 -5.38 4.59
C GLU A 189 -0.99 -5.38 5.04
N SER A 190 -1.24 -5.96 6.19
CA SER A 190 -2.56 -6.02 6.83
C SER A 190 -2.79 -4.79 7.70
N LYS A 191 -4.01 -4.26 7.70
CA LYS A 191 -4.37 -3.09 8.51
C LYS A 191 -4.81 -3.52 9.90
N LEU A 192 -3.92 -3.39 10.87
CA LEU A 192 -4.14 -3.83 12.25
C LEU A 192 -4.87 -2.80 13.11
N VAL A 193 -4.45 -1.53 13.03
CA VAL A 193 -5.00 -0.48 13.89
C VAL A 193 -5.49 0.69 13.06
N ASN A 194 -6.66 1.20 13.43
CA ASN A 194 -7.23 2.43 12.89
C ASN A 194 -7.82 3.24 14.04
N THR A 195 -7.08 4.22 14.53
CA THR A 195 -7.60 5.07 15.60
C THR A 195 -8.62 6.06 15.05
N LYS A 196 -9.53 6.52 15.92
CA LYS A 196 -10.44 7.64 15.63
C LYS A 196 -9.97 8.87 16.40
N ARG A 197 -10.25 10.07 15.87
CA ARG A 197 -9.92 11.34 16.52
C ARG A 197 -10.58 11.38 17.90
N CYS A 198 -9.84 11.88 18.91
CA CYS A 198 -10.33 12.07 20.29
C CYS A 198 -10.69 10.78 21.06
N ARG A 199 -10.24 9.59 20.63
CA ARG A 199 -10.29 8.38 21.46
C ARG A 199 -8.94 8.14 22.14
N LEU A 200 -8.98 7.64 23.38
CA LEU A 200 -7.77 7.14 24.03
C LEU A 200 -7.16 6.01 23.20
N LEU A 201 -5.85 6.10 22.94
CA LEU A 201 -5.10 5.01 22.32
C LEU A 201 -5.13 3.80 23.24
N SER A 202 -5.13 2.59 22.65
CA SER A 202 -5.01 1.36 23.43
C SER A 202 -3.69 1.39 24.23
N PRO A 203 -3.65 0.81 25.44
CA PRO A 203 -2.45 0.79 26.26
C PRO A 203 -1.29 0.10 25.54
N HIS A 204 -1.59 -0.94 24.77
CA HIS A 204 -0.63 -1.65 23.92
C HIS A 204 0.00 -0.75 22.86
N LEU A 205 -0.82 0.00 22.10
CA LEU A 205 -0.33 0.93 21.09
C LEU A 205 0.48 2.07 21.70
N ARG A 206 0.04 2.61 22.85
CA ARG A 206 0.77 3.66 23.55
C ARG A 206 2.16 3.19 23.98
N LYS A 207 2.25 1.97 24.55
CA LYS A 207 3.52 1.36 24.94
C LYS A 207 4.44 1.20 23.72
N TRP A 208 3.92 0.62 22.64
CA TRP A 208 4.67 0.42 21.39
C TRP A 208 5.19 1.72 20.77
N LEU A 209 4.38 2.80 20.80
CA LEU A 209 4.79 4.13 20.33
C LEU A 209 5.89 4.73 21.22
N SER A 210 5.75 4.60 22.55
CA SER A 210 6.72 5.14 23.50
C SER A 210 8.09 4.46 23.41
N GLU A 211 8.12 3.15 23.19
CA GLU A 211 9.36 2.38 22.99
C GLU A 211 10.16 2.86 21.76
N ARG A 212 9.48 3.48 20.79
CA ARG A 212 10.05 3.96 19.52
C ARG A 212 10.23 5.49 19.48
N ASN A 213 10.08 6.16 20.62
CA ASN A 213 10.13 7.63 20.72
C ASN A 213 9.14 8.35 19.78
N LEU A 214 8.00 7.72 19.49
CA LEU A 214 6.94 8.29 18.67
C LEU A 214 5.92 9.02 19.56
N SER A 215 5.33 10.10 19.03
CA SER A 215 4.33 10.88 19.76
C SER A 215 3.10 10.03 20.11
N SER A 216 2.75 9.98 21.40
CA SER A 216 1.58 9.27 21.92
C SER A 216 0.33 10.16 22.03
N GLU A 217 0.35 11.35 21.44
CA GLU A 217 -0.80 12.26 21.45
C GLU A 217 -2.01 11.65 20.72
N SER A 218 -3.22 12.11 21.07
CA SER A 218 -4.47 11.63 20.49
C SER A 218 -4.63 12.08 19.03
N ARG A 219 -4.00 11.34 18.12
CA ARG A 219 -4.02 11.59 16.67
C ARG A 219 -4.70 10.45 15.91
N LEU A 220 -5.09 10.75 14.68
CA LEU A 220 -5.58 9.74 13.74
C LEU A 220 -4.38 8.97 13.19
N LEU A 221 -4.21 7.75 13.69
CA LEU A 221 -3.12 6.84 13.39
C LEU A 221 -3.67 5.60 12.69
N ARG A 222 -2.89 5.07 11.75
CA ARG A 222 -3.12 3.76 11.15
C ARG A 222 -1.84 2.97 11.20
N LEU A 223 -1.91 1.81 11.82
CA LEU A 223 -0.82 0.84 11.83
C LEU A 223 -1.15 -0.26 10.83
N GLU A 224 -0.22 -0.51 9.92
CA GLU A 224 -0.26 -1.61 8.97
C GLU A 224 0.97 -2.50 9.22
N GLU A 225 0.79 -3.82 9.21
CA GLU A 225 1.85 -4.79 9.46
C GLU A 225 1.74 -5.94 8.46
N GLY A 226 2.87 -6.35 7.90
CA GLY A 226 2.96 -7.47 6.98
C GLY A 226 4.16 -8.34 7.34
N PHE A 227 3.95 -9.65 7.41
CA PHE A 227 4.98 -10.63 7.71
C PHE A 227 4.81 -11.87 6.83
N ALA A 228 5.91 -12.58 6.61
CA ALA A 228 5.99 -13.82 5.84
C ALA A 228 7.00 -14.79 6.45
#